data_AF-A0A2G5LC99-F1
#
_entry.id   AF-A0A2G5LC99-F1
#
_cell.length_a   1.000
_cell.length_b   1.000
_cell.length_c   1.000
_cell.angle_alpha   90.00
_cell.angle_beta   90.00
_cell.angle_gamma   90.00
#
_symmetry.space_group_name_H-M   'P 1'
#
loop_
_entity.id
_entity.type
_entity.pdbx_description
1 polymer ?
#
loop_
_entity_poly.entity_id
_entity_poly.type
_entity_poly.pdbx_seq_one_letter_code
_entity_poly.pdbx_strand_id
1 'polypeptide(L)' 'MNYAEQHLLRWLQDRPLINIRLLERESGVPEGTIQHSINERRALPAKHFEGISKILCEYGFKPLSAE' A
#
# COMPACT_ATOMS: atom_id res chain seq x y z
N MET A 1 8.03 11.37 -2.81
CA MET A 1 6.98 10.49 -2.27
C MET A 1 5.66 11.16 -2.60
N ASN A 2 4.86 10.54 -3.45
CA ASN A 2 3.61 11.10 -3.94
C ASN A 2 2.55 11.03 -2.81
N TYR A 3 1.61 11.98 -2.80
CA TYR A 3 0.62 12.10 -1.71
C TYR A 3 -0.27 10.84 -1.63
N ALA A 4 -0.61 10.25 -2.78
CA ALA A 4 -1.36 9.00 -2.87
C ALA A 4 -0.64 7.80 -2.21
N GLU A 5 0.68 7.70 -2.40
CA GLU A 5 1.50 6.62 -1.80
C GLU A 5 1.54 6.75 -0.28
N GLN A 6 1.70 7.98 0.23
CA GLN A 6 1.67 8.23 1.68
C GLN A 6 0.30 7.91 2.28
N HIS A 7 -0.77 8.25 1.57
CA HIS A 7 -2.13 7.93 2.01
C HIS A 7 -2.37 6.43 2.14
N LEU A 8 -1.91 5.65 1.15
CA LEU A 8 -1.99 4.18 1.19
C LEU A 8 -1.21 3.61 2.37
N LEU A 9 0.04 4.03 2.55
CA LEU A 9 0.87 3.55 3.67
C LEU A 9 0.25 3.89 5.02
N ARG A 10 -0.31 5.10 5.17
CA ARG A 10 -0.99 5.53 6.39
C ARG A 10 -2.28 4.74 6.64
N TRP A 11 -3.05 4.46 5.60
CA TRP A 11 -4.28 3.67 5.69
C TRP A 11 -3.99 2.22 6.13
N LEU A 12 -2.88 1.65 5.67
CA LEU A 12 -2.38 0.34 6.11
C LEU A 12 -1.89 0.37 7.57
N GLN A 13 -1.17 1.41 7.98
CA GLN A 13 -0.70 1.57 9.37
C GLN A 13 -1.85 1.66 10.38
N ASP A 14 -2.96 2.29 9.99
CA ASP A 14 -4.17 2.43 10.78
C ASP A 14 -4.95 1.10 10.93
N ARG A 15 -4.64 0.09 10.10
CA ARG A 15 -5.34 -1.21 10.05
C ARG A 15 -4.36 -2.36 10.30
N PRO A 16 -3.96 -2.60 11.57
CA PRO A 16 -3.00 -3.66 11.91
C PRO A 16 -3.51 -5.08 11.62
N LEU A 17 -4.81 -5.25 11.38
CA LEU A 17 -5.42 -6.54 11.00
C LEU A 17 -5.17 -6.91 9.53
N ILE A 18 -4.71 -5.97 8.70
CA ILE A 18 -4.35 -6.28 7.30
C ILE A 18 -3.01 -6.99 7.28
N ASN A 19 -3.01 -8.21 6.78
CA ASN A 19 -1.79 -8.99 6.63
C ASN A 19 -0.98 -8.47 5.43
N ILE A 20 0.06 -7.68 5.72
CA ILE A 20 0.93 -7.07 4.70
C ILE A 20 1.60 -8.12 3.82
N ARG A 21 2.02 -9.27 4.36
CA ARG A 21 2.64 -10.33 3.57
C ARG A 21 1.67 -10.96 2.56
N LEU A 22 0.42 -11.16 2.98
CA LEU A 22 -0.63 -11.64 2.07
C LEU A 22 -0.90 -10.59 0.99
N LEU A 23 -0.98 -9.31 1.37
CA LEU A 23 -1.18 -8.21 0.43
C LEU A 23 -0.05 -8.14 -0.62
N GLU A 24 1.22 -8.27 -0.21
CA GLU A 24 2.38 -8.30 -1.11
C GLU A 24 2.27 -9.45 -2.11
N ARG A 25 1.93 -10.65 -1.61
CA ARG A 25 1.73 -11.83 -2.45
C ARG A 25 0.61 -11.65 -3.49
N GLU A 26 -0.55 -11.19 -3.07
CA GLU A 26 -1.71 -11.01 -3.96
C GLU A 26 -1.51 -9.86 -4.95
N SER A 27 -0.75 -8.82 -4.56
CA SER A 27 -0.43 -7.68 -5.44
C SER A 27 0.76 -7.92 -6.36
N GLY A 28 1.44 -9.07 -6.27
CA GLY A 28 2.64 -9.38 -7.05
C GLY A 28 3.86 -8.53 -6.66
N VAL A 29 3.86 -7.97 -5.45
CA VAL A 29 4.93 -7.14 -4.92
C VAL A 29 5.92 -8.04 -4.18
N PRO A 30 7.24 -7.80 -4.30
CA PRO A 30 8.22 -8.61 -3.56
C PRO A 30 7.96 -8.54 -2.06
N GLU A 31 8.03 -9.71 -1.40
CA GLU A 31 7.85 -9.81 0.04
C GLU A 31 8.76 -8.84 0.79
N GLY A 32 8.19 -8.16 1.79
CA GLY A 32 8.88 -7.17 2.59
C GLY A 32 8.92 -5.77 1.99
N THR A 33 8.55 -5.55 0.72
CA THR A 33 8.56 -4.20 0.11
C THR A 33 7.63 -3.22 0.83
N ILE A 34 6.36 -3.58 1.01
CA ILE A 34 5.36 -2.77 1.70
C ILE A 34 5.74 -2.67 3.18
N GLN A 35 6.19 -3.76 3.78
CA GLN A 35 6.60 -3.77 5.19
C GLN A 35 7.81 -2.83 5.43
N HIS A 36 8.78 -2.79 4.53
CA HIS A 36 9.90 -1.86 4.56
C HIS A 36 9.41 -0.42 4.37
N SER A 37 8.54 -0.16 3.38
CA SER A 37 7.96 1.17 3.16
C SER A 37 7.22 1.69 4.38
N ILE A 38 6.46 0.84 5.08
CA ILE A 38 5.76 1.19 6.32
C ILE A 38 6.74 1.49 7.47
N ASN A 39 7.71 0.61 7.71
CA ASN A 39 8.62 0.70 8.85
C ASN A 39 9.67 1.81 8.68
N GLU A 40 10.27 1.91 7.50
CA GLU A 40 11.29 2.91 7.20
C GLU A 40 10.70 4.25 6.73
N ARG A 41 9.37 4.36 6.67
CA ARG A 41 8.65 5.52 6.12
C ARG A 41 9.17 5.92 4.73
N ARG A 42 9.53 4.93 3.91
CA ARG A 42 10.05 5.12 2.56
C ARG A 42 8.94 5.12 1.52
N ALA A 43 9.19 5.80 0.40
CA ALA A 43 8.32 5.78 -0.76
C ALA A 43 8.10 4.34 -1.25
N LEU A 44 6.83 3.97 -1.41
CA LEU A 44 6.46 2.78 -2.18
C LEU A 44 6.77 3.06 -3.66
N PRO A 45 7.34 2.11 -4.43
CA PRO A 45 7.53 2.33 -5.86
C PRO A 45 6.18 2.48 -6.58
N ALA A 46 6.03 3.51 -7.41
CA ALA A 46 4.79 3.77 -8.17
C ALA A 46 4.30 2.56 -8.99
N LYS A 47 5.22 1.74 -9.51
CA LYS A 47 4.91 0.48 -10.23
C LYS A 47 4.11 -0.54 -9.42
N HIS A 48 4.19 -0.47 -8.09
CA HIS A 48 3.47 -1.38 -7.18
C HIS A 48 2.19 -0.75 -6.64
N PHE A 49 2.10 0.58 -6.66
CA PHE A 49 0.96 1.32 -6.10
C PHE A 49 -0.37 0.89 -6.74
N GLU A 50 -0.42 0.77 -8.06
CA GLU A 50 -1.66 0.45 -8.78
C GLU A 50 -2.21 -0.94 -8.42
N GLY A 51 -1.33 -1.96 -8.37
CA GLY A 51 -1.72 -3.32 -8.00
C GLY A 51 -2.22 -3.41 -6.56
N ILE A 52 -1.51 -2.77 -5.63
CA ILE A 52 -1.91 -2.74 -4.21
C ILE A 52 -3.23 -1.97 -4.05
N SER A 53 -3.34 -0.77 -4.65
CA SER A 53 -4.53 0.06 -4.55
C SER A 53 -5.77 -0.66 -5.07
N LYS A 54 -5.65 -1.43 -6.16
CA LYS A 54 -6.76 -2.19 -6.74
C LYS A 54 -7.31 -3.22 -5.76
N ILE A 55 -6.43 -3.99 -5.11
CA ILE A 55 -6.83 -4.99 -4.11
C ILE A 55 -7.43 -4.29 -2.89
N LEU A 56 -6.77 -3.24 -2.40
CA LEU A 56 -7.21 -2.52 -1.22
C LEU A 56 -8.56 -1.82 -1.41
N CYS A 57 -8.93 -1.42 -2.63
CA CYS A 57 -10.26 -0.88 -2.93
C CYS A 57 -11.38 -1.84 -2.51
N GLU A 58 -11.18 -3.16 -2.63
CA GLU A 58 -12.17 -4.16 -2.19
C GLU A 58 -12.30 -4.21 -0.66
N TYR A 59 -11.26 -3.77 0.06
CA TYR A 59 -11.23 -3.66 1.52
C TYR A 59 -11.58 -2.24 2.02
N GLY A 60 -12.09 -1.38 1.14
CA GLY A 60 -12.55 -0.03 1.48
C GLY A 60 -11.46 1.04 1.49
N PHE A 61 -10.28 0.77 0.91
CA PHE A 61 -9.32 1.82 0.60
C PHE A 61 -9.88 2.71 -0.50
N LYS A 62 -9.73 4.02 -0.36
CA LYS A 62 -10.10 4.99 -1.38
C LYS A 62 -8.83 5.68 -1.85
N PRO A 63 -8.34 5.41 -3.07
CA PRO A 63 -7.22 6.16 -3.59
C PRO A 63 -7.61 7.64 -3.65
N LEU A 64 -6.70 8.50 -3.21
CA LEU A 64 -6.78 9.92 -3.50
C LEU A 64 -6.44 10.07 -4.98
N SER A 65 -7.43 9.87 -5.85
CA SER A 65 -7.37 10.46 -7.18
C SER A 65 -7.20 11.95 -6.98
N ALA A 66 -6.11 12.52 -7.50
CA ALA A 66 -6.04 13.95 -7.69
C ALA A 66 -7.16 14.30 -8.67
N GLU A 67 -8.28 14.80 -8.14
CA GLU A 67 -9.15 15.70 -8.90
C GLU A 67 -8.39 16.99 -9.24
#